data_AF-A0A6C0DX03-F1
#
_entry.id   AF-A0A6C0DX03-F1
#
_cell.length_a   1.000
_cell.length_b   1.000
_cell.length_c   1.000
_cell.angle_alpha   90.00
_cell.angle_beta   90.00
_cell.angle_gamma   90.00
#
_symmetry.space_group_name_H-M   'P 1'
#
loop_
_entity.id
_entity.type
_entity.pdbx_description
1 polymer ?
#
loop_
_entity_poly.entity_id
_entity_poly.type
_entity_poly.pdbx_seq_one_letter_code
_entity_poly.pdbx_strand_id
1 'polypeptide(L)'
;MSVQIVPQLLPQTSIIQSFKYYVERFILNQEIEFKIIYFDKNENVLSGTKVILAGEDYHAWGNDDNYVIQYICNALGLTIAIPVEPEVPVQPEVPVLPDIPFQPQIPLPPEVPVEPEALSA
;
A
#
# COMPACT_ATOMS: atom_id res chain seq x y z
N MET A 1 26.35 62.72 -11.34
CA MET A 1 26.67 61.43 -12.01
C MET A 1 27.27 60.52 -10.95
N SER A 2 26.76 59.37 -10.54
CA SER A 2 25.50 58.65 -10.77
C SER A 2 25.39 57.71 -9.55
N VAL A 3 24.21 57.60 -8.93
CA VAL A 3 23.99 56.66 -7.82
C VAL A 3 24.08 55.25 -8.40
N GLN A 4 25.09 54.47 -8.01
CA GLN A 4 25.12 53.05 -8.34
C GLN A 4 24.09 52.35 -7.46
N ILE A 5 22.94 52.05 -8.05
CA ILE A 5 21.96 51.16 -7.46
C ILE A 5 22.57 49.77 -7.55
N VAL A 6 23.08 49.26 -6.44
CA VAL A 6 23.42 47.83 -6.33
C VAL A 6 22.11 47.09 -6.63
N PRO A 7 22.04 46.24 -7.66
CA PRO A 7 20.83 45.46 -7.92
C PRO A 7 20.59 44.62 -6.68
N GLN A 8 19.54 44.92 -5.92
CA GLN A 8 19.14 44.06 -4.83
C GLN A 8 18.80 42.70 -5.46
N LEU A 9 19.57 41.67 -5.11
CA LEU A 9 19.22 40.30 -5.45
C LEU A 9 17.80 40.07 -4.95
N LEU A 10 16.87 39.88 -5.89
CA LEU A 10 15.51 39.44 -5.57
C LEU A 10 15.62 38.20 -4.66
N PRO A 11 14.79 38.08 -3.61
CA PRO A 11 14.75 36.87 -2.82
C PRO A 11 14.50 35.72 -3.80
N GLN A 12 15.43 34.77 -3.84
CA GLN A 12 15.32 33.60 -4.71
C GLN A 12 13.96 32.99 -4.44
N THR A 13 13.09 32.93 -5.45
CA THR A 13 11.87 32.13 -5.37
C THR A 13 12.36 30.70 -5.22
N SER A 14 12.41 30.20 -3.99
CA SER A 14 12.92 28.86 -3.71
C SER A 14 11.93 27.86 -4.28
N ILE A 15 12.19 27.43 -5.50
CA ILE A 15 11.48 26.32 -6.14
C ILE A 15 11.87 25.07 -5.36
N ILE A 16 10.89 24.44 -4.72
CA ILE A 16 11.08 23.16 -4.03
C ILE A 16 11.35 22.12 -5.12
N GLN A 17 12.53 21.48 -5.07
CA GLN A 17 12.94 20.53 -6.11
C GLN A 17 12.69 19.07 -5.68
N SER A 18 12.81 18.81 -4.39
CA SER A 18 12.53 17.51 -3.79
C SER A 18 12.12 17.67 -2.33
N PHE A 19 11.56 16.60 -1.76
CA PHE A 19 11.26 16.52 -0.33
C PHE A 19 11.67 15.15 0.22
N LYS A 20 11.96 15.10 1.52
CA LYS A 20 12.07 13.86 2.29
C LYS A 20 11.02 13.89 3.38
N TYR A 21 10.52 12.73 3.76
CA TYR A 21 9.58 12.59 4.85
C TYR A 21 10.09 11.59 5.89
N TYR A 22 9.76 11.86 7.15
CA TYR A 22 10.13 11.03 8.29
C TYR A 22 8.88 10.79 9.13
N VAL A 23 8.70 9.57 9.63
CA VAL A 23 7.66 9.28 10.62
C VAL A 23 8.12 9.87 11.96
N GLU A 24 7.45 10.91 12.45
CA GLU A 24 7.69 11.45 13.80
C GLU A 24 6.80 10.77 14.84
N ARG A 25 5.59 10.37 14.45
CA ARG A 25 4.67 9.62 15.32
C ARG A 25 3.90 8.60 14.52
N PHE A 26 3.72 7.42 15.09
CA PHE A 26 2.87 6.39 14.52
C PHE A 26 1.96 5.78 15.60
N ILE A 27 0.65 5.97 15.45
CA ILE A 27 -0.37 5.38 16.32
C ILE A 27 -1.18 4.38 15.48
N LEU A 28 -1.11 3.11 15.87
CA LEU A 28 -1.79 2.03 15.16
C LEU A 28 -3.31 2.25 15.15
N ASN A 29 -3.92 2.05 13.97
CA ASN A 29 -5.35 2.22 13.71
C ASN A 29 -5.89 3.64 13.99
N GLN A 30 -5.03 4.67 13.93
CA GLN A 30 -5.43 6.04 14.23
C GLN A 30 -4.79 7.05 13.28
N GLU A 31 -3.47 7.27 13.40
CA GLU A 31 -2.78 8.32 12.65
C GLU A 31 -1.27 8.09 12.49
N ILE A 32 -0.71 8.68 11.44
CA ILE A 32 0.73 8.79 11.20
C ILE A 32 1.07 10.26 11.03
N GLU A 33 2.01 10.77 11.82
CA GLU A 33 2.55 12.13 11.67
C GLU A 33 3.87 12.06 10.91
N PHE A 34 3.87 12.64 9.71
CA PHE A 34 5.05 12.80 8.88
C PHE A 34 5.66 14.20 9.05
N LYS A 35 6.96 14.27 9.30
CA LYS A 35 7.75 15.48 9.12
C LYS A 35 8.28 15.53 7.70
N ILE A 36 7.88 16.56 6.97
CA ILE A 36 8.31 16.83 5.60
C ILE A 36 9.43 17.86 5.63
N ILE A 37 10.52 17.60 4.92
CA ILE A 37 11.64 18.53 4.75
C ILE A 37 11.81 18.78 3.25
N TYR A 38 11.81 20.05 2.87
CA TYR A 38 12.00 20.52 1.50
C TYR A 38 13.45 20.82 1.21
N PHE A 39 13.88 20.47 0.00
CA PHE A 39 15.24 20.69 -0.47
C PHE A 39 15.27 21.51 -1.76
N ASP A 40 16.33 22.31 -1.91
CA ASP A 40 16.65 22.96 -3.18
C ASP A 40 17.36 21.98 -4.13
N LYS A 41 17.70 22.47 -5.34
CA LYS A 41 18.45 21.70 -6.35
C LYS A 41 19.84 21.22 -5.91
N ASN A 42 20.39 21.78 -4.83
CA ASN A 42 21.71 21.46 -4.29
C ASN A 42 21.60 20.63 -3.00
N GLU A 43 20.43 20.07 -2.70
CA GLU A 43 20.13 19.33 -1.47
C GLU A 43 20.27 20.14 -0.17
N ASN A 44 20.23 21.47 -0.24
CA ASN A 44 20.15 22.29 0.96
C ASN A 44 18.72 22.28 1.50
N VAL A 45 18.61 22.21 2.82
CA VAL A 45 17.32 22.31 3.51
C VAL A 45 16.76 23.72 3.32
N LEU A 46 15.56 23.80 2.76
CA LEU A 46 14.83 25.05 2.59
C LEU A 46 13.93 25.33 3.80
N SER A 47 13.00 24.41 4.07
CA SER A 47 12.00 24.51 5.13
C SER A 47 11.39 23.12 5.39
N GLY A 48 10.49 23.01 6.36
CA GLY A 48 9.74 21.78 6.61
C GLY A 48 8.36 22.04 7.19
N THR A 49 7.51 21.03 7.12
CA THR A 49 6.15 21.06 7.66
C THR A 49 5.76 19.68 8.20
N LYS A 50 4.59 19.57 8.83
CA LYS A 50 4.02 18.32 9.29
C LYS A 50 2.76 17.98 8.51
N VAL A 51 2.59 16.70 8.19
CA VAL A 51 1.39 16.15 7.56
C VAL A 51 0.90 14.99 8.41
N ILE A 52 -0.40 14.97 8.70
CA ILE A 52 -1.03 13.89 9.48
C ILE A 52 -1.90 13.08 8.51
N LEU A 53 -1.63 11.79 8.43
CA LEU A 53 -2.45 10.81 7.69
C LEU A 53 -3.29 10.05 8.73
N ALA A 54 -4.61 10.24 8.69
CA ALA A 54 -5.55 9.75 9.71
C ALA A 54 -6.91 9.36 9.11
N GLY A 55 -7.76 8.71 9.91
CA GLY A 55 -9.15 8.42 9.51
C GLY A 55 -9.23 7.42 8.35
N GLU A 56 -10.05 7.72 7.34
CA GLU A 56 -10.22 6.85 6.16
C GLU A 56 -8.90 6.67 5.40
N ASP A 57 -8.09 7.72 5.29
CA ASP A 57 -6.78 7.66 4.62
C ASP A 57 -5.82 6.70 5.31
N TYR A 58 -5.88 6.59 6.64
CA TYR A 58 -5.10 5.61 7.40
C TYR A 58 -5.47 4.17 7.02
N HIS A 59 -6.75 3.90 6.88
CA HIS A 59 -7.23 2.58 6.51
C HIS A 59 -6.94 2.28 5.03
N ALA A 60 -7.01 3.30 4.17
CA ALA A 60 -6.78 3.19 2.75
C ALA A 60 -5.31 3.01 2.36
N TRP A 61 -4.35 3.52 3.15
CA TRP A 61 -2.94 3.53 2.74
C TRP A 61 -2.37 2.14 2.49
N GLY A 62 -2.84 1.11 3.19
CA GLY A 62 -2.46 -0.29 2.97
C GLY A 62 -0.94 -0.61 2.92
N ASN A 63 -0.07 0.23 3.49
CA ASN A 63 1.40 0.15 3.30
C ASN A 63 1.85 0.39 1.84
N ASP A 64 1.12 1.24 1.11
CA ASP A 64 1.45 1.73 -0.22
C ASP A 64 2.21 3.06 -0.13
N ASP A 65 3.50 3.01 -0.47
CA ASP A 65 4.37 4.19 -0.50
C ASP A 65 3.87 5.24 -1.50
N ASN A 66 3.24 4.82 -2.62
CA ASN A 66 2.69 5.75 -3.61
C ASN A 66 1.50 6.52 -3.03
N TYR A 67 0.64 5.85 -2.26
CA TYR A 67 -0.47 6.52 -1.57
C TYR A 67 0.03 7.61 -0.64
N VAL A 68 1.05 7.32 0.19
CA VAL A 68 1.66 8.29 1.09
C VAL A 68 2.18 9.50 0.34
N ILE A 69 2.92 9.27 -0.74
CA ILE A 69 3.49 10.35 -1.56
C ILE A 69 2.38 11.21 -2.14
N GLN A 70 1.34 10.61 -2.74
CA GLN A 70 0.20 11.33 -3.32
C GLN A 70 -0.55 12.12 -2.25
N TYR A 71 -0.79 11.52 -1.08
CA TYR A 71 -1.44 12.17 0.05
C TYR A 71 -0.67 13.42 0.50
N ILE A 72 0.64 13.30 0.68
CA ILE A 72 1.52 14.42 1.05
C ILE A 72 1.52 15.50 -0.04
N CYS A 73 1.58 15.11 -1.32
CA CYS A 73 1.55 16.06 -2.43
C CYS A 73 0.24 16.85 -2.45
N ASN A 74 -0.90 16.16 -2.34
CA ASN A 74 -2.22 16.78 -2.31
C ASN A 74 -2.41 17.69 -1.09
N ALA A 75 -2.01 17.23 0.10
CA ALA A 75 -2.11 18.01 1.34
C ALA A 75 -1.31 19.31 1.29
N LEU A 76 -0.20 19.33 0.53
CA LEU A 76 0.71 20.46 0.43
C LEU A 76 0.53 21.28 -0.86
N GLY A 77 -0.39 20.89 -1.74
CA GLY A 77 -0.58 21.51 -3.06
C GLY A 77 0.66 21.39 -3.96
N LEU A 78 1.46 20.34 -3.79
CA LEU A 78 2.67 20.11 -4.57
C LEU A 78 2.31 19.34 -5.85
N THR A 79 2.61 19.92 -7.01
CA THR A 79 2.61 19.20 -8.29
C THR A 79 4.01 18.65 -8.54
N ILE A 80 4.26 17.46 -8.01
CA ILE A 80 5.50 16.72 -8.32
C ILE A 80 5.22 15.91 -9.57
N ALA A 81 6.11 16.00 -10.57
CA ALA A 81 6.12 15.07 -11.69
C ALA A 81 6.67 13.73 -11.19
N ILE A 82 5.95 13.09 -10.28
CA ILE A 82 6.19 11.70 -9.92
C ILE A 82 5.79 10.90 -11.16
N PRO A 83 6.71 10.14 -11.79
CA PRO A 83 6.28 9.14 -12.75
C PRO A 83 5.37 8.18 -11.97
N VAL A 84 4.07 8.28 -12.21
CA VAL A 84 3.10 7.33 -11.67
C VAL A 84 3.50 5.99 -12.28
N GLU A 85 4.06 5.10 -11.46
CA GLU A 85 4.29 3.74 -11.89
C GLU A 85 2.89 3.18 -12.23
N PRO A 86 2.67 2.64 -13.44
CA PRO A 86 1.35 2.17 -13.83
C PRO A 86 0.86 1.16 -12.79
N GLU A 87 -0.39 1.30 -12.36
CA GLU A 87 -1.02 0.38 -11.41
C GLU A 87 -0.71 -1.06 -11.82
N VAL A 88 -0.08 -1.82 -10.91
CA VAL A 88 0.17 -3.24 -11.15
C VAL A 88 -1.19 -3.88 -11.37
N PRO A 89 -1.47 -4.51 -12.53
CA PRO A 89 -2.76 -5.11 -12.78
C PRO A 89 -3.04 -6.13 -11.67
N VAL A 90 -4.21 -6.00 -11.02
CA VAL A 90 -4.67 -6.94 -10.00
C VAL A 90 -4.64 -8.32 -10.64
N GLN A 91 -3.83 -9.23 -10.09
CA GLN A 91 -3.80 -10.61 -10.59
C GLN A 91 -5.21 -11.18 -10.45
N PRO A 92 -5.77 -11.81 -11.50
CA PRO A 92 -7.08 -12.41 -11.41
C PRO A 92 -7.10 -13.44 -10.28
N GLU A 93 -8.16 -13.43 -9.46
CA GLU A 93 -8.35 -14.42 -8.41
C GLU A 93 -8.24 -15.83 -8.99
N VAL A 94 -7.49 -16.69 -8.30
CA VAL A 94 -7.33 -18.10 -8.71
C VAL A 94 -8.72 -18.74 -8.69
N PRO A 95 -9.20 -19.35 -9.79
CA PRO A 95 -10.48 -20.03 -9.81
C PRO A 95 -10.52 -21.11 -8.73
N VAL A 96 -11.56 -21.11 -7.91
CA VAL A 96 -11.80 -22.20 -6.96
C VAL A 96 -12.04 -23.46 -7.78
N LEU A 97 -11.16 -24.45 -7.61
CA LEU A 97 -11.34 -25.76 -8.26
C LEU A 97 -12.63 -26.39 -7.72
N PRO A 98 -13.49 -26.96 -8.57
CA PRO A 98 -14.68 -27.67 -8.11
C PRO A 98 -14.27 -28.85 -7.22
N ASP A 99 -15.04 -29.08 -6.16
CA ASP A 99 -14.85 -30.22 -5.26
C ASP A 99 -14.84 -31.54 -6.03
N ILE A 100 -13.95 -32.44 -5.60
CA ILE A 100 -13.80 -33.77 -6.19
C ILE A 100 -15.12 -34.54 -5.95
N PRO A 101 -15.75 -35.12 -7.00
CA PRO A 101 -16.95 -35.90 -6.82
C PRO A 101 -16.67 -37.11 -5.92
N PHE A 102 -17.55 -37.34 -4.94
CA PHE A 102 -17.49 -38.51 -4.08
C PHE A 102 -17.49 -39.79 -4.92
N GLN A 103 -16.49 -40.66 -4.70
CA GLN A 103 -16.44 -41.95 -5.36
C GLN A 103 -17.61 -42.82 -4.90
N PRO A 104 -18.29 -43.53 -5.81
CA PRO A 104 -19.35 -44.46 -5.45
C PRO A 104 -18.78 -45.59 -4.59
N GLN A 105 -19.46 -45.90 -3.48
CA GLN A 105 -19.10 -47.04 -2.63
C GLN A 105 -19.30 -48.35 -3.40
N ILE A 106 -18.32 -49.23 -3.32
CA ILE A 106 -18.39 -50.57 -3.91
C ILE A 106 -19.43 -51.38 -3.11
N PRO A 107 -20.41 -52.03 -3.77
CA PRO A 107 -21.37 -52.90 -3.09
C PRO A 107 -20.67 -54.03 -2.36
N LEU A 108 -21.13 -54.34 -1.15
CA LEU A 108 -20.65 -55.52 -0.43
C LEU A 108 -21.04 -56.80 -1.19
N PRO A 109 -20.16 -57.81 -1.24
CA PRO A 109 -20.51 -59.09 -1.81
C PRO A 109 -21.63 -59.76 -1.01
N PRO A 110 -22.48 -60.57 -1.66
CA PRO A 110 -23.56 -61.28 -0.99
C PRO A 110 -22.99 -62.27 0.03
N GLU A 111 -23.68 -62.37 1.16
CA GLU A 111 -23.34 -63.32 2.22
C GLU A 111 -23.61 -64.75 1.75
N VAL A 112 -22.66 -65.65 1.99
CA VAL A 112 -22.78 -67.05 1.58
C VAL A 112 -23.74 -67.76 2.53
N PRO A 113 -24.73 -68.53 2.05
CA PRO A 113 -25.63 -69.27 2.92
C PRO A 113 -24.86 -70.25 3.79
N VAL A 114 -25.14 -70.25 5.09
CA VAL A 114 -24.60 -71.24 6.02
C VAL A 114 -25.34 -72.56 5.80
N GLU A 115 -24.62 -73.63 5.46
CA GLU A 115 -25.19 -74.95 5.31
C GLU A 115 -25.71 -75.44 6.68
N PRO A 116 -26.93 -76.01 6.77
CA PRO A 116 -27.45 -76.49 8.04
C PRO A 116 -26.64 -77.69 8.51
N GLU A 117 -26.10 -77.62 9.72
CA GLU A 117 -25.44 -78.75 10.37
C GLU A 117 -26.47 -79.87 10.54
N ALA A 118 -26.24 -80.99 9.85
CA ALA A 118 -27.07 -82.17 10.00
C ALA A 118 -26.90 -82.69 11.44
N LEU A 119 -27.96 -82.56 12.25
CA LEU A 119 -28.06 -83.20 13.56
C LEU A 119 -28.01 -84.72 13.35
N SER A 120 -26.85 -85.32 13.61
CA SER A 120 -26.76 -86.78 13.73
C SER A 120 -27.39 -87.19 15.06
N ALA A 121 -28.42 -88.04 14.98
CA ALA A 121 -29.00 -88.78 16.08
C ALA A 121 -28.06 -89.88 16.59
#